data_AF-A0A1I4S8N9-F1
#
_entry.id   AF-A0A1I4S8N9-F1
#
_cell.length_a   1.000
_cell.length_b   1.000
_cell.length_c   1.000
_cell.angle_alpha   90.00
_cell.angle_beta   90.00
_cell.angle_gamma   90.00
#
_symmetry.space_group_name_H-M   'P 1'
#
loop_
_entity.id
_entity.type
_entity.pdbx_description
1 polymer ?
#
loop_
_entity_poly.entity_id
_entity_poly.type
_entity_poly.pdbx_seq_one_letter_code
_entity_poly.pdbx_strand_id
1 'polypeptide(L)'
;MADHIAERHVITAFVADPTTQSASKPFAQTSAVHQICRQRASEFRSFDVEAAGLTCLLTAVSLLSVDEMLVQEILRSGPHTANVFHRGDGIRIVGAVLYGKPGVGLPTIPMPRSMRPALSLRARRPIEQLDLFARTEV
;
A
#
# COMPACT_ATOMS: atom_id res chain seq x y z
N MET A 1 6.68 -11.23 7.14
CA MET A 1 5.82 -10.03 7.25
C MET A 1 6.02 -9.18 6.00
N ALA A 2 5.01 -8.41 5.57
CA ALA A 2 5.04 -7.61 4.35
C ALA A 2 5.54 -6.19 4.63
N ASP A 3 6.75 -6.08 5.16
CA ASP A 3 7.31 -4.80 5.63
C ASP A 3 7.71 -3.85 4.48
N HIS A 4 7.69 -4.35 3.24
CA HIS A 4 7.89 -3.57 2.01
C HIS A 4 6.68 -2.71 1.62
N ILE A 5 5.54 -2.87 2.28
CA ILE A 5 4.34 -2.06 2.03
C ILE A 5 4.36 -0.86 2.97
N ALA A 6 4.62 0.34 2.44
CA ALA A 6 4.77 1.55 3.23
C ALA A 6 3.51 1.87 4.07
N GLU A 7 2.33 1.79 3.46
CA GLU A 7 1.05 2.04 4.12
C GLU A 7 0.44 0.79 4.79
N ARG A 8 1.28 -0.20 5.12
CA ARG A 8 0.85 -1.48 5.73
C ARG A 8 -0.09 -1.28 6.91
N HIS A 9 0.17 -0.27 7.74
CA HIS A 9 -0.63 0.00 8.93
C HIS A 9 -2.09 0.36 8.59
N VAL A 10 -2.34 1.17 7.56
CA VAL A 10 -3.69 1.53 7.11
C VAL A 10 -4.41 0.30 6.57
N ILE A 11 -3.72 -0.48 5.73
CA ILE A 11 -4.28 -1.70 5.12
C ILE A 11 -4.61 -2.73 6.21
N THR A 12 -3.72 -2.92 7.18
CA THR A 12 -3.91 -3.86 8.30
C THR A 12 -5.10 -3.45 9.15
N ALA A 13 -5.24 -2.14 9.44
CA ALA A 13 -6.37 -1.63 10.20
C ALA A 13 -7.70 -1.84 9.45
N PHE A 14 -7.71 -1.70 8.11
CA PHE A 14 -8.88 -1.98 7.27
C PHE A 14 -9.27 -3.47 7.28
N VAL A 15 -8.28 -4.35 7.17
CA VAL A 15 -8.48 -5.81 7.23
C VAL A 15 -9.02 -6.24 8.60
N ALA A 16 -8.56 -5.60 9.68
CA ALA A 16 -8.99 -5.91 11.05
C ALA A 16 -10.39 -5.39 11.41
N ASP A 17 -10.99 -4.54 10.56
CA ASP A 17 -12.34 -4.03 10.78
C ASP A 17 -13.37 -5.18 10.67
N PRO A 18 -14.23 -5.40 11.67
CA PRO A 18 -15.19 -6.51 11.68
C PRO A 18 -16.28 -6.40 10.60
N THR A 19 -16.45 -5.23 9.99
CA THR A 19 -17.38 -5.01 8.88
C THR A 19 -16.80 -5.42 7.52
N THR A 20 -15.50 -5.69 7.46
CA THR A 20 -14.80 -6.06 6.23
C THR A 20 -15.15 -7.48 5.80
N GLN A 21 -15.74 -7.60 4.61
CA GLN A 21 -16.09 -8.87 3.99
C GLN A 21 -15.01 -9.31 3.00
N SER A 22 -14.72 -10.60 2.96
CA SER A 22 -13.71 -11.19 2.08
C SER A 22 -14.31 -12.02 0.94
N ALA A 23 -13.62 -12.01 -0.20
CA ALA A 23 -13.82 -12.93 -1.30
C ALA A 23 -12.48 -13.23 -1.96
N SER A 24 -12.23 -14.49 -2.32
CA SER A 24 -10.95 -14.89 -2.91
C SER A 24 -11.07 -15.15 -4.41
N LYS A 25 -10.01 -14.82 -5.15
CA LYS A 25 -9.88 -15.07 -6.59
C LYS A 25 -8.49 -15.66 -6.90
N PRO A 26 -8.40 -16.92 -7.29
CA PRO A 26 -7.14 -17.51 -7.71
C PRO A 26 -6.73 -17.03 -9.12
N PHE A 27 -5.41 -16.95 -9.34
CA PHE A 27 -4.75 -16.67 -10.60
C PHE A 27 -3.71 -17.76 -10.87
N ALA A 28 -3.88 -18.47 -11.98
CA ALA A 28 -2.96 -19.53 -12.40
C ALA A 28 -1.60 -19.01 -12.86
N GLN A 29 -1.51 -17.74 -13.26
CA GLN A 29 -0.31 -17.10 -13.79
C GLN A 29 -0.21 -15.65 -13.28
N THR A 30 1.00 -15.18 -12.96
CA THR A 30 1.21 -13.80 -12.50
C THR A 30 1.07 -12.78 -13.63
N SER A 31 1.20 -13.17 -14.89
CA SER A 31 0.96 -12.31 -16.06
C SER A 31 -0.42 -11.64 -16.01
N ALA A 32 -1.46 -12.38 -15.60
CA ALA A 32 -2.81 -11.87 -15.41
C ALA A 32 -2.85 -10.83 -14.27
N VAL A 33 -2.13 -11.07 -13.18
CA VAL A 33 -2.02 -10.13 -12.04
C VAL A 33 -1.31 -8.86 -12.47
N HIS A 34 -0.20 -8.96 -13.21
CA HIS A 34 0.49 -7.82 -13.81
C HIS A 34 -0.44 -6.94 -14.65
N GLN A 35 -1.21 -7.55 -15.56
CA GLN A 35 -2.12 -6.83 -16.42
C GLN A 35 -3.21 -6.12 -15.62
N ILE A 36 -3.82 -6.80 -14.64
CA ILE A 36 -4.83 -6.22 -13.76
C ILE A 36 -4.26 -5.06 -12.96
N CYS A 37 -3.08 -5.22 -12.35
CA CYS A 37 -2.45 -4.16 -11.56
C CYS A 37 -2.11 -2.94 -12.43
N ARG A 38 -1.59 -3.15 -13.65
CA ARG A 38 -1.32 -2.04 -14.59
C ARG A 38 -2.60 -1.34 -15.03
N GLN A 39 -3.65 -2.09 -15.35
CA GLN A 39 -4.95 -1.53 -15.71
C GLN A 39 -5.52 -0.71 -14.55
N ARG A 40 -5.52 -1.25 -13.33
CA ARG A 40 -5.97 -0.54 -12.12
C ARG A 40 -5.18 0.74 -11.87
N ALA A 41 -3.86 0.70 -12.02
CA ALA A 41 -3.03 1.89 -11.88
C ALA A 41 -3.39 2.97 -12.90
N SER A 42 -3.75 2.58 -14.12
CA SER A 42 -4.26 3.53 -15.12
C SER A 42 -5.62 4.08 -14.74
N GLU A 43 -6.57 3.23 -14.35
CA GLU A 43 -7.92 3.63 -13.93
C GLU A 43 -7.86 4.59 -12.74
N PHE A 44 -7.04 4.30 -11.73
CA PHE A 44 -6.95 5.11 -10.53
C PHE A 44 -6.45 6.52 -10.86
N ARG A 45 -5.47 6.64 -11.76
CA ARG A 45 -5.04 7.96 -12.24
C ARG A 45 -6.12 8.67 -13.04
N SER A 46 -6.81 7.96 -13.93
CA SER A 46 -7.85 8.56 -14.78
C SER A 46 -9.06 9.06 -13.99
N PHE A 47 -9.38 8.41 -12.87
CA PHE A 47 -10.55 8.71 -12.04
C PHE A 47 -10.22 9.38 -10.70
N ASP A 48 -8.97 9.84 -10.53
CA ASP A 48 -8.49 10.47 -9.30
C ASP A 48 -8.83 9.66 -8.03
N VAL A 49 -8.55 8.36 -8.09
CA VAL A 49 -8.78 7.44 -6.98
C VAL A 49 -7.58 7.45 -6.06
N GLU A 50 -7.80 7.83 -4.79
CA GLU A 50 -6.79 7.66 -3.76
C GLU A 50 -6.52 6.19 -3.47
N ALA A 51 -5.24 5.82 -3.41
CA ALA A 51 -4.81 4.45 -3.15
C ALA A 51 -3.57 4.41 -2.24
N ALA A 52 -3.62 3.51 -1.25
CA ALA A 52 -2.50 3.16 -0.38
C ALA A 52 -1.89 1.82 -0.82
N GLY A 53 -0.56 1.72 -0.90
CA GLY A 53 0.15 0.50 -1.28
C GLY A 53 0.25 0.23 -2.79
N LEU A 54 -0.33 1.07 -3.66
CA LEU A 54 -0.33 0.84 -5.12
C LEU A 54 1.09 0.72 -5.69
N THR A 55 1.98 1.66 -5.36
CA THR A 55 3.37 1.65 -5.84
C THR A 55 4.11 0.41 -5.36
N CYS A 56 3.99 0.08 -4.07
CA CYS A 56 4.58 -1.13 -3.49
C CYS A 56 4.06 -2.40 -4.19
N LEU A 57 2.76 -2.48 -4.49
CA LEU A 57 2.16 -3.60 -5.21
C LEU A 57 2.73 -3.71 -6.64
N LEU A 58 2.79 -2.61 -7.39
CA LEU A 58 3.32 -2.61 -8.76
C LEU A 58 4.79 -3.06 -8.79
N THR A 59 5.60 -2.57 -7.85
CA THR A 59 6.99 -2.98 -7.70
C THR A 59 7.09 -4.46 -7.34
N ALA A 60 6.34 -4.92 -6.34
CA ALA A 60 6.39 -6.31 -5.90
C ALA A 60 5.99 -7.28 -7.01
N VAL A 61 4.89 -6.98 -7.72
CA VAL A 61 4.45 -7.79 -8.86
C VAL A 61 5.49 -7.78 -9.97
N SER A 62 6.15 -6.64 -10.24
CA SER A 62 7.18 -6.54 -11.28
C SER A 62 8.41 -7.43 -11.08
N LEU A 63 8.63 -7.90 -9.85
CA LEU A 63 9.76 -8.75 -9.48
C LEU A 63 9.42 -10.25 -9.49
N LEU A 64 8.16 -10.62 -9.78
CA LEU A 64 7.73 -12.02 -9.79
C LEU A 64 8.03 -12.73 -11.10
N SER A 65 8.24 -14.04 -11.03
CA SER A 65 8.23 -14.90 -12.21
C SER A 65 6.81 -15.04 -12.79
N VAL A 66 6.72 -15.23 -14.10
CA VAL A 66 5.45 -15.27 -14.87
C VAL A 66 4.57 -16.47 -14.45
N ASP A 67 5.19 -17.55 -13.99
CA ASP A 67 4.53 -18.83 -13.69
C ASP A 67 4.15 -19.02 -12.21
N GLU A 68 4.35 -18.02 -11.35
CA GLU A 68 3.90 -18.13 -9.96
C GLU A 68 2.37 -18.10 -9.84
N MET A 69 1.79 -19.05 -9.12
CA MET A 69 0.37 -19.03 -8.78
C MET A 69 0.13 -18.02 -7.65
N LEU A 70 -0.86 -17.14 -7.82
CA LEU A 70 -1.25 -16.16 -6.82
C LEU A 70 -2.74 -16.26 -6.52
N VAL A 71 -3.12 -15.84 -5.32
CA VAL A 71 -4.51 -15.62 -4.92
C VAL A 71 -4.65 -14.16 -4.58
N GLN A 72 -5.74 -13.55 -5.07
CA GLN A 72 -6.19 -12.24 -4.66
C GLN A 72 -7.32 -12.40 -3.66
N GLU A 73 -7.11 -11.93 -2.44
CA GLU A 73 -8.17 -11.66 -1.49
C GLU A 73 -8.70 -10.26 -1.73
N ILE A 74 -10.01 -10.15 -1.93
CA ILE A 74 -10.75 -8.92 -2.14
C ILE A 74 -11.54 -8.64 -0.87
N LEU A 75 -11.12 -7.61 -0.16
CA LEU A 75 -11.68 -7.18 1.11
C LEU A 75 -12.49 -5.92 0.88
N ARG A 76 -13.75 -5.88 1.33
CA ARG A 76 -14.65 -4.74 1.10
C ARG A 76 -15.33 -4.31 2.40
N SER A 77 -15.33 -3.02 2.65
CA SER A 77 -16.14 -2.37 3.67
C SER A 77 -16.57 -0.99 3.14
N GLY A 78 -17.88 -0.75 3.13
CA GLY A 78 -18.46 0.49 2.62
C GLY A 78 -17.98 0.85 1.19
N PRO A 79 -17.45 2.07 0.97
CA PRO A 79 -16.95 2.50 -0.34
C PRO A 79 -15.50 2.09 -0.61
N HIS A 80 -14.87 1.34 0.29
CA HIS A 80 -13.45 1.01 0.22
C HIS A 80 -13.24 -0.47 -0.14
N THR A 81 -12.14 -0.73 -0.83
CA THR A 81 -11.72 -2.08 -1.21
C THR A 81 -10.22 -2.22 -1.00
N ALA A 82 -9.80 -3.32 -0.37
CA ALA A 82 -8.41 -3.76 -0.36
C ALA A 82 -8.26 -5.03 -1.21
N ASN A 83 -7.29 -5.03 -2.12
CA ASN A 83 -6.85 -6.24 -2.81
C ASN A 83 -5.53 -6.69 -2.21
N VAL A 84 -5.47 -7.92 -1.71
CA VAL A 84 -4.27 -8.52 -1.12
C VAL A 84 -3.86 -9.72 -1.95
N PHE A 85 -2.64 -9.72 -2.47
CA PHE A 85 -2.10 -10.81 -3.27
C PHE A 85 -1.16 -11.67 -2.42
N HIS A 86 -1.32 -12.99 -2.46
CA HIS A 86 -0.48 -13.94 -1.73
C HIS A 86 -0.30 -15.25 -2.50
N ARG A 87 0.68 -16.07 -2.09
CA ARG A 87 1.02 -17.35 -2.74
C ARG A 87 0.08 -18.53 -2.36
N GLY A 88 -1.21 -18.24 -2.13
CA GLY A 88 -2.22 -19.25 -1.78
C GLY A 88 -2.30 -19.69 -0.31
N ASP A 89 -1.30 -19.37 0.52
CA ASP A 89 -1.27 -19.75 1.94
C ASP A 89 -1.92 -18.73 2.91
N GLY A 90 -2.39 -17.59 2.38
CA GLY A 90 -2.93 -16.46 3.15
C GLY A 90 -1.89 -15.72 4.02
N ILE A 91 -0.64 -16.17 4.05
CA ILE A 91 0.39 -15.70 4.99
C ILE A 91 1.50 -14.96 4.24
N ARG A 92 1.95 -15.50 3.10
CA ARG A 92 3.02 -14.92 2.28
C ARG A 92 2.43 -13.87 1.35
N ILE A 93 2.14 -12.71 1.94
CA ILE A 93 1.66 -11.54 1.23
C ILE A 93 2.75 -11.02 0.28
N VAL A 94 2.41 -10.99 -1.01
CA VAL A 94 3.22 -10.42 -2.09
C VAL A 94 3.06 -8.91 -2.13
N GLY A 95 1.82 -8.43 -2.01
CA GLY A 95 1.51 -7.00 -2.07
C GLY A 95 0.05 -6.75 -1.77
N ALA A 96 -0.28 -5.51 -1.44
CA ALA A 96 -1.65 -5.10 -1.18
C ALA A 96 -1.87 -3.66 -1.63
N VAL A 97 -3.10 -3.36 -2.04
CA VAL A 97 -3.56 -2.01 -2.34
C VAL A 97 -4.93 -1.78 -1.70
N LEU A 98 -5.10 -0.66 -1.01
CA LEU A 98 -6.38 -0.19 -0.47
C LEU A 98 -6.78 1.08 -1.20
N TYR A 99 -8.04 1.17 -1.62
CA TYR A 99 -8.55 2.30 -2.40
C TYR A 99 -10.03 2.54 -2.13
N GLY A 100 -10.48 3.77 -2.37
CA GLY A 100 -11.89 4.16 -2.35
C GLY A 100 -12.56 4.09 -3.71
N LYS A 101 -13.86 4.36 -3.75
CA LYS A 101 -14.54 4.77 -5.00
C LYS A 101 -13.98 6.12 -5.48
N PRO A 102 -14.12 6.48 -6.77
CA PRO A 102 -13.77 7.81 -7.27
C PRO A 102 -14.39 8.92 -6.41
N GLY A 103 -13.59 9.94 -6.07
CA GLY A 103 -14.01 11.04 -5.19
C GLY A 103 -14.16 10.67 -3.71
N VAL A 104 -13.87 9.43 -3.31
CA VAL A 104 -13.86 8.99 -1.91
C VAL A 104 -12.41 8.76 -1.47
N GLY A 105 -11.96 9.56 -0.49
CA GLY A 105 -10.62 9.40 0.07
C GLY A 105 -10.43 8.09 0.81
N LEU A 106 -9.18 7.81 1.21
CA LEU A 106 -8.84 6.64 2.01
C LEU A 106 -9.59 6.60 3.34
N PRO A 107 -9.90 5.40 3.88
CA PRO A 107 -10.64 5.31 5.13
C PRO A 107 -9.82 5.94 6.27
N THR A 108 -10.47 6.82 7.03
CA THR A 108 -9.88 7.37 8.26
C THR A 108 -10.04 6.33 9.36
N ILE A 109 -9.16 5.34 9.38
CA ILE A 109 -9.23 4.27 10.38
C ILE A 109 -8.53 4.78 11.64
N PRO A 110 -9.22 4.89 12.79
CA PRO A 110 -8.57 5.27 14.03
C PRO A 110 -7.53 4.20 14.36
N MET A 111 -6.24 4.53 14.18
CA MET A 111 -5.16 3.61 14.56
C MET A 111 -5.35 3.23 16.03
N PRO A 112 -5.45 1.93 16.35
CA PRO A 112 -5.35 1.48 17.72
C PRO A 112 -4.05 2.03 18.30
N ARG A 113 -4.11 2.66 19.48
CA ARG A 113 -2.94 3.31 20.11
C ARG A 113 -1.74 2.35 20.28
N SER A 114 -1.98 1.04 20.26
CA SER A 114 -0.99 -0.04 20.30
C SER A 114 -0.21 -0.26 19.00
N MET A 115 -0.66 0.28 17.86
CA MET A 115 0.03 0.19 16.57
C MET A 115 0.77 1.48 16.20
N ARG A 116 1.04 2.37 17.15
CA ARG A 116 2.04 3.41 16.93
C ARG A 116 3.42 2.74 16.96
N PRO A 117 4.12 2.54 15.84
CA PRO A 117 5.57 2.44 15.95
C PRO A 117 6.02 3.74 16.63
N ALA A 118 6.93 3.64 17.59
CA ALA A 118 7.56 4.78 18.23
C ALA A 118 8.37 5.58 17.18
N LEU A 119 7.69 6.33 16.32
CA LEU A 119 8.29 7.29 15.37
C LEU A 119 8.31 8.71 15.95
N SER A 120 7.91 8.87 17.22
CA SER A 120 8.11 10.09 17.96
C SER A 120 9.45 10.04 18.69
N LEU A 121 10.41 10.86 18.21
CA LEU A 121 11.69 11.27 18.80
C LEU A 121 12.96 10.86 18.03
N ARG A 122 12.99 11.06 16.70
CA ARG A 122 14.25 11.39 16.00
C ARG A 122 14.03 12.44 14.92
N ALA A 123 13.65 13.65 15.33
CA ALA A 123 13.80 14.83 14.47
C ALA A 123 13.89 16.10 15.33
N ARG A 124 15.13 16.48 15.67
CA ARG A 124 15.66 17.85 15.68
C ARG A 124 17.09 17.79 16.21
N ARG A 125 18.03 17.40 15.34
CA ARG A 125 19.37 17.99 15.39
C ARG A 125 19.32 19.21 14.46
N PRO A 126 19.66 20.42 14.94
CA PRO A 126 19.80 21.55 14.04
C PRO A 126 20.97 21.24 13.10
N ILE A 127 20.69 21.24 11.80
CA ILE A 127 21.72 21.38 10.77
C ILE A 127 22.13 22.84 10.87
N GLU A 128 23.36 23.08 11.33
CA GLU A 128 24.03 24.36 11.15
C GLU A 128 24.03 24.66 9.65
N GLN A 129 23.22 25.63 9.27
CA GLN A 129 23.23 26.22 7.94
C GLN A 129 24.63 26.80 7.71
N LEU A 130 25.42 26.18 6.84
CA LEU A 130 26.61 26.80 6.30
C LEU A 130 26.18 28.07 5.55
N ASP A 131 26.51 29.22 6.12
CA ASP A 131 26.40 30.51 5.46
C ASP A 131 27.49 30.62 4.38
N LEU A 132 27.07 30.54 3.11
CA LEU A 132 27.92 30.56 1.92
C LEU A 132 28.27 31.98 1.45
N PHE A 133 27.98 33.03 2.23
CA PHE A 133 28.16 34.42 1.80
C PHE A 133 28.92 35.34 2.77
N ALA A 134 29.79 34.81 3.62
CA ALA A 134 30.75 35.65 4.33
C ALA A 134 31.88 36.11 3.37
N ARG A 135 31.62 37.23 2.69
CA ARG A 135 32.59 38.01 1.92
C ARG A 135 33.84 38.29 2.75
N THR A 136 34.99 37.94 2.20
CA THR A 136 36.31 38.42 2.66
C THR A 136 36.54 39.79 2.03
N GLU A 137 36.65 40.84 2.83
CA GLU A 137 37.29 42.09 2.42
C GLU A 137 38.50 42.33 3.33
N VAL A 138 39.56 42.85 2.69
CA VAL A 138 40.95 42.99 3.15
C VAL A 138 41.11 44.17 4.10
#